data_AF-A0A5A7MPJ9-F1
#
_entry.id   AF-A0A5A7MPJ9-F1
#
_cell.length_a   1.000
_cell.length_b   1.000
_cell.length_c   1.000
_cell.angle_alpha   90.00
_cell.angle_beta   90.00
_cell.angle_gamma   90.00
#
_symmetry.space_group_name_H-M   'P 1'
#
loop_
_entity.id
_entity.type
_entity.pdbx_description
1 polymer ?
#
loop_
_entity_poly.entity_id
_entity_poly.type
_entity_poly.pdbx_seq_one_letter_code
_entity_poly.pdbx_strand_id
1 'polypeptide(L)'
;MLAEPNLTAVTGQTATFLAGGEFPVPIPDEDGIAIEFREFGVRLAFTPFVESSDRITLRVAPEVSELTNTGAINISGIAVPALSTRRVETTVELGSGQSFAVAGLMQSNLNQDVRKFPGLGDIPILGALFRSDAFRQRETELVVIVTPYLVKPTDARNLALPMDGEKIPNDVERYLHNEMISYAPRTLDAPGAGRSGPSLVGRAGFRLK
;
A
#
# COMPACT_ATOMS: atom_id res chain seq x y z
N MET A 1 0.43 2.84 8.65
CA MET A 1 0.22 1.70 7.72
C MET A 1 1.36 1.67 6.71
N LEU A 2 1.68 0.48 6.19
CA LEU A 2 2.52 0.31 5.00
C LEU A 2 1.64 -0.26 3.90
N ALA A 3 1.72 0.29 2.69
CA ALA A 3 1.00 -0.19 1.53
C ALA A 3 1.96 -0.24 0.34
N GLU A 4 1.99 -1.39 -0.35
CA GLU A 4 2.85 -1.65 -1.50
C GLU A 4 1.99 -2.08 -2.72
N PRO A 5 1.24 -1.14 -3.33
CA PRO A 5 0.48 -1.45 -4.53
C PRO A 5 1.42 -1.72 -5.71
N ASN A 6 1.20 -2.83 -6.40
CA ASN A 6 1.98 -3.24 -7.57
C ASN A 6 1.07 -3.37 -8.79
N LEU A 7 1.42 -2.68 -9.87
CA LEU A 7 0.63 -2.65 -11.09
C LEU A 7 1.53 -2.62 -12.32
N THR A 8 0.99 -3.09 -13.44
CA THR A 8 1.63 -3.04 -14.75
C THR A 8 0.74 -2.27 -15.71
N ALA A 9 1.34 -1.39 -16.52
CA ALA A 9 0.64 -0.60 -17.52
C ALA A 9 1.47 -0.50 -18.79
N VAL A 10 0.79 -0.23 -19.91
CA VAL A 10 1.44 0.07 -21.19
C VAL A 10 1.91 1.52 -21.17
N THR A 11 2.99 1.82 -21.90
CA THR A 11 3.48 3.19 -22.10
C THR A 11 2.36 4.12 -22.59
N GLY A 12 2.24 5.29 -21.99
CA GLY A 12 1.22 6.31 -22.26
C GLY A 12 -0.19 5.98 -21.74
N GLN A 13 -0.41 4.81 -21.14
CA GLN A 13 -1.73 4.41 -20.63
C GLN A 13 -1.77 4.52 -19.10
N THR A 14 -2.80 5.19 -18.59
CA THR A 14 -3.01 5.29 -17.14
C THR A 14 -3.57 3.97 -16.61
N ALA A 15 -2.95 3.45 -15.57
CA ALA A 15 -3.49 2.36 -14.78
C ALA A 15 -3.93 2.86 -13.41
N THR A 16 -5.05 2.33 -12.93
CA THR A 16 -5.64 2.67 -11.64
C THR A 16 -5.85 1.42 -10.80
N PHE A 17 -5.68 1.58 -9.49
CA PHE A 17 -5.89 0.56 -8.49
C PHE A 17 -6.57 1.17 -7.29
N LEU A 18 -7.51 0.43 -6.71
CA LEU A 18 -8.11 0.73 -5.43
C LEU A 18 -8.18 -0.57 -4.63
N ALA A 19 -7.55 -0.57 -3.46
CA ALA A 19 -7.72 -1.59 -2.44
C ALA A 19 -8.30 -0.92 -1.19
N GLY A 20 -9.57 -1.17 -0.91
CA GLY A 20 -10.29 -0.45 0.12
C GLY A 20 -11.76 -0.82 0.18
N GLY A 21 -12.55 0.08 0.72
CA GLY A 21 -14.00 -0.07 0.80
C GLY A 21 -14.70 1.27 0.64
N GLU A 22 -16.01 1.25 0.84
CA GLU A 22 -16.84 2.45 0.84
C GLU A 22 -17.55 2.58 2.18
N PHE A 23 -17.82 3.81 2.61
CA PHE A 23 -18.66 4.08 3.78
C PHE A 23 -19.78 5.07 3.42
N PRO A 24 -20.97 4.92 4.03
CA PRO A 24 -22.11 5.78 3.74
C PRO A 24 -21.99 7.13 4.45
N VAL A 25 -22.31 8.20 3.73
CA VAL A 25 -22.37 9.58 4.22
C VAL A 25 -23.78 10.13 3.97
N PRO A 26 -24.54 10.49 5.03
CA PRO A 26 -25.84 11.12 4.85
C PRO A 26 -25.68 12.58 4.39
N ILE A 27 -26.34 12.93 3.28
CA ILE A 27 -26.37 14.29 2.72
C ILE A 27 -27.81 14.80 2.66
N PRO A 28 -28.06 16.11 2.89
CA PRO A 28 -29.39 16.69 2.69
C PRO A 28 -29.82 16.60 1.22
N ASP A 29 -31.07 16.21 0.98
CA ASP A 29 -31.72 16.14 -0.34
C ASP A 29 -33.10 16.81 -0.29
N GLU A 30 -33.69 17.18 -1.43
CA GLU A 30 -34.98 17.89 -1.49
C GLU A 30 -36.11 17.11 -0.79
N ASP A 31 -36.07 15.78 -0.84
CA ASP A 31 -37.04 14.87 -0.24
C ASP A 31 -36.60 14.29 1.13
N GLY A 32 -35.46 14.72 1.69
CA GLY A 32 -34.99 14.28 3.01
C GLY A 32 -33.49 14.06 3.13
N ILE A 33 -33.09 12.82 3.44
CA ILE A 33 -31.68 12.42 3.61
C ILE A 33 -31.34 11.39 2.53
N ALA A 34 -30.40 11.73 1.65
CA ALA A 34 -29.79 10.79 0.72
C ALA A 34 -28.50 10.20 1.31
N ILE A 35 -28.11 9.01 0.84
CA ILE A 35 -26.86 8.36 1.25
C ILE A 35 -25.88 8.39 0.08
N GLU A 36 -24.73 9.02 0.27
CA GLU A 36 -23.61 9.02 -0.67
C GLU A 36 -22.51 8.08 -0.16
N PHE A 37 -22.04 7.15 -1.00
CA PHE A 37 -20.91 6.29 -0.65
C PHE A 37 -19.59 6.98 -0.99
N ARG A 38 -18.67 7.01 -0.02
CA ARG A 38 -17.32 7.54 -0.18
C ARG A 38 -16.30 6.42 -0.04
N GLU A 39 -15.41 6.31 -1.02
CA GLU A 39 -14.32 5.33 -1.02
C GLU A 39 -13.22 5.71 -0.01
N PHE A 40 -12.60 4.70 0.61
CA PHE A 40 -11.39 4.84 1.40
C PHE A 40 -10.47 3.63 1.18
N GLY A 41 -9.18 3.78 1.48
CA GLY A 41 -8.18 2.73 1.33
C GLY A 41 -6.96 3.21 0.56
N VAL A 42 -6.28 2.28 -0.10
CA VAL A 42 -5.07 2.54 -0.90
C VAL A 42 -5.47 2.67 -2.35
N ARG A 43 -5.27 3.86 -2.91
CA ARG A 43 -5.48 4.16 -4.33
C ARG A 43 -4.15 4.49 -4.98
N LEU A 44 -3.89 3.89 -6.13
CA LEU A 44 -2.74 4.24 -6.96
C LEU A 44 -3.23 4.51 -8.38
N ALA A 45 -2.95 5.70 -8.89
CA ALA A 45 -3.01 5.99 -10.31
C ALA A 45 -1.59 6.31 -10.81
N PHE A 46 -1.20 5.73 -11.94
CA PHE A 46 0.05 6.10 -12.59
C PHE A 46 -0.02 6.00 -14.10
N THR A 47 0.80 6.81 -14.77
CA THR A 47 0.96 6.82 -16.22
C THR A 47 2.46 6.72 -16.53
N PRO A 48 2.93 5.58 -17.05
CA PRO A 48 4.33 5.44 -17.45
C PRO A 48 4.55 5.95 -18.87
N PHE A 49 5.72 6.47 -19.16
CA PHE A 49 6.20 6.74 -20.51
C PHE A 49 7.65 6.26 -20.62
N VAL A 50 7.90 5.32 -21.53
CA VAL A 50 9.23 4.74 -21.72
C VAL A 50 9.96 5.49 -22.83
N GLU A 51 11.11 6.05 -22.49
CA GLU A 51 12.00 6.76 -23.41
C GLU A 51 13.06 5.83 -24.02
N SER A 52 13.72 6.27 -25.09
CA SER A 52 14.71 5.46 -25.84
C SER A 52 15.95 5.06 -25.04
N SER A 53 16.24 5.75 -23.94
CA SER A 53 17.43 5.56 -23.11
C SER A 53 17.20 4.62 -21.92
N ASP A 54 16.23 3.70 -21.99
CA ASP A 54 15.77 2.87 -20.86
C ASP A 54 15.36 3.70 -19.62
N ARG A 55 14.98 4.97 -19.86
CA ARG A 55 14.42 5.88 -18.86
C ARG A 55 12.91 5.79 -18.87
N ILE A 56 12.32 5.87 -17.69
CA ILE A 56 10.89 5.77 -17.46
C ILE A 56 10.47 7.07 -16.81
N THR A 57 9.76 7.91 -17.56
CA THR A 57 9.01 9.01 -16.98
C THR A 57 7.71 8.45 -16.42
N LEU A 58 7.40 8.78 -15.17
CA LEU A 58 6.28 8.21 -14.46
C LEU A 58 5.53 9.32 -13.74
N ARG A 59 4.30 9.59 -14.18
CA ARG A 59 3.35 10.38 -13.40
C ARG A 59 2.69 9.45 -12.39
N VAL A 60 2.81 9.74 -11.11
CA VAL A 60 2.27 8.95 -10.00
C VAL A 60 1.36 9.79 -9.13
N ALA A 61 0.24 9.21 -8.72
CA ALA A 61 -0.70 9.79 -7.77
C ALA A 61 -1.16 8.73 -6.74
N PRO A 62 -0.28 8.30 -5.82
CA PRO A 62 -0.67 7.42 -4.72
C PRO A 62 -1.46 8.20 -3.65
N GLU A 63 -2.45 7.52 -3.10
CA GLU A 63 -3.28 7.98 -2.02
C GLU A 63 -3.55 6.86 -1.03
N VAL A 64 -3.47 7.18 0.26
CA VAL A 64 -3.86 6.31 1.35
C VAL A 64 -4.87 7.05 2.22
N SER A 65 -6.06 6.50 2.35
CA SER A 65 -7.13 7.06 3.18
C SER A 65 -7.61 6.03 4.20
N GLU A 66 -7.86 6.50 5.41
CA GLU A 66 -8.31 5.70 6.54
C GLU A 66 -9.47 6.40 7.24
N LEU A 67 -10.45 5.62 7.73
CA LEU A 67 -11.53 6.14 8.57
C LEU A 67 -10.98 6.64 9.91
N THR A 68 -11.39 7.82 10.35
CA THR A 68 -10.98 8.41 11.63
C THR A 68 -12.14 9.04 12.37
N ASN A 69 -12.09 8.96 13.70
CA ASN A 69 -13.02 9.67 14.59
C ASN A 69 -12.61 11.14 14.80
N THR A 70 -11.41 11.53 14.36
CA THR A 70 -10.95 12.93 14.47
C THR A 70 -11.63 13.76 13.39
N GLY A 71 -12.50 14.69 13.79
CA GLY A 71 -13.35 15.44 12.86
C GLY A 71 -14.61 14.69 12.42
N ALA A 72 -14.93 13.55 13.05
CA ALA A 72 -16.20 12.87 12.84
C ALA A 72 -17.37 13.74 13.31
N ILE A 73 -18.51 13.60 12.65
CA ILE A 73 -19.74 14.34 12.97
C ILE A 73 -20.83 13.37 13.42
N ASN A 74 -21.76 13.85 14.24
CA ASN A 74 -22.95 13.10 14.61
C ASN A 74 -24.18 13.77 14.00
N ILE A 75 -24.90 13.05 13.15
CA ILE A 75 -26.13 13.51 12.52
C ILE A 75 -27.26 12.61 13.03
N SER A 76 -28.21 13.19 13.77
CA SER A 76 -29.39 12.47 14.28
C SER A 76 -29.07 11.16 15.04
N GLY A 77 -27.97 11.13 15.79
CA GLY A 77 -27.52 9.96 16.56
C GLY A 77 -26.66 8.96 15.77
N ILE A 78 -26.40 9.21 14.48
CA ILE A 78 -25.52 8.41 13.64
C ILE A 78 -24.14 9.08 13.61
N ALA A 79 -23.10 8.35 14.03
CA ALA A 79 -21.72 8.79 13.93
C ALA A 79 -21.20 8.57 12.51
N VAL A 80 -20.83 9.65 11.83
CA VAL A 80 -20.22 9.63 10.50
C VAL A 80 -18.71 9.87 10.67
N PRO A 81 -17.85 8.88 10.38
CA PRO A 81 -16.42 9.05 10.49
C PRO A 81 -15.90 10.04 9.44
N ALA A 82 -14.78 10.70 9.75
CA ALA A 82 -14.04 11.50 8.79
C ALA A 82 -12.98 10.64 8.08
N LEU A 83 -12.33 11.20 7.05
CA LEU A 83 -11.19 10.59 6.37
C LEU A 83 -9.88 11.25 6.76
N SER A 84 -8.89 10.42 7.12
CA SER A 84 -7.49 10.82 7.16
C SER A 84 -6.84 10.40 5.86
N THR A 85 -6.60 11.37 4.97
CA THR A 85 -6.05 11.12 3.63
C THR A 85 -4.62 11.63 3.51
N ARG A 86 -3.77 10.81 2.90
CA ARG A 86 -2.40 11.12 2.53
C ARG A 86 -2.29 10.93 1.03
N ARG A 87 -2.03 12.00 0.28
CA ARG A 87 -1.93 11.97 -1.19
C ARG A 87 -0.72 12.77 -1.64
N VAL A 88 -0.03 12.26 -2.66
CA VAL A 88 0.96 13.02 -3.42
C VAL A 88 0.66 12.84 -4.90
N GLU A 89 0.90 13.87 -5.70
CA GLU A 89 0.91 13.77 -7.16
C GLU A 89 2.21 14.37 -7.68
N THR A 90 2.96 13.60 -8.46
CA THR A 90 4.23 14.07 -9.03
C THR A 90 4.58 13.33 -10.32
N THR A 91 5.55 13.87 -11.04
CA THR A 91 6.19 13.21 -12.18
C THR A 91 7.66 13.02 -11.87
N VAL A 92 8.16 11.79 -12.01
CA VAL A 92 9.57 11.45 -11.83
C VAL A 92 10.13 10.79 -13.06
N GLU A 93 11.45 10.87 -13.23
CA GLU A 93 12.18 10.17 -14.28
C GLU A 93 13.23 9.26 -13.63
N LEU A 94 13.14 7.96 -13.90
CA LEU A 94 13.94 6.93 -13.26
C LEU A 94 14.35 5.87 -14.28
N GLY A 95 15.50 5.23 -14.10
CA GLY A 95 15.82 4.00 -14.81
C GLY A 95 15.03 2.81 -14.27
N SER A 96 14.91 1.74 -15.06
CA SER A 96 14.30 0.47 -14.60
C SER A 96 15.02 -0.06 -13.36
N GLY A 97 14.25 -0.38 -12.31
CA GLY A 97 14.75 -0.87 -11.03
C GLY A 97 15.34 0.18 -10.10
N GLN A 98 15.39 1.46 -10.50
CA GLN A 98 15.83 2.54 -9.63
C GLN A 98 14.70 3.01 -8.73
N SER A 99 15.00 3.23 -7.45
CA SER A 99 14.03 3.75 -6.48
C SER A 99 14.26 5.23 -6.22
N PHE A 100 13.18 5.99 -6.07
CA PHE A 100 13.25 7.39 -5.67
C PHE A 100 12.15 7.75 -4.68
N ALA A 101 12.52 8.49 -3.63
CA ALA A 101 11.58 9.00 -2.65
C ALA A 101 10.92 10.28 -3.19
N VAL A 102 9.61 10.24 -3.42
CA VAL A 102 8.86 11.34 -4.04
C VAL A 102 8.19 12.27 -3.04
N ALA A 103 7.98 11.79 -1.82
CA ALA A 103 7.40 12.58 -0.74
C ALA A 103 7.90 12.08 0.63
N GLY A 104 8.01 13.03 1.56
CA GLY A 104 8.28 12.80 2.97
C GLY A 104 7.48 13.80 3.81
N LEU A 105 6.79 13.34 4.85
CA LEU A 105 6.11 14.19 5.83
C LEU A 105 6.27 13.58 7.22
N MET A 106 6.74 14.40 8.17
CA MET A 106 6.67 14.09 9.59
C MET A 106 5.78 15.11 10.27
N GLN A 107 4.80 14.63 11.02
CA GLN A 107 3.89 15.47 11.79
C GLN A 107 3.94 15.04 13.26
N SER A 108 4.24 15.98 14.15
CA SER A 108 4.18 15.79 15.61
C SER A 108 3.11 16.71 16.19
N ASN A 109 2.20 16.14 16.98
CA ASN A 109 1.17 16.86 17.72
C ASN A 109 1.32 16.56 19.20
N LEU A 110 1.60 17.59 20.00
CA LEU A 110 1.69 17.52 21.45
C LEU A 110 0.50 18.25 22.06
N ASN A 111 -0.34 17.52 22.80
CA ASN A 111 -1.47 18.08 23.52
C ASN A 111 -1.25 17.88 25.02
N GLN A 112 -1.28 18.96 25.79
CA GLN A 112 -1.15 18.94 27.24
C GLN A 112 -2.41 19.56 27.86
N ASP A 113 -3.24 18.71 28.46
CA ASP A 113 -4.46 19.13 29.13
C ASP A 113 -4.23 19.13 30.64
N VAL A 114 -4.25 20.32 31.24
CA VAL A 114 -4.11 20.48 32.70
C VAL A 114 -5.47 20.84 33.29
N ARG A 115 -6.03 19.93 34.09
CA ARG A 115 -7.24 20.18 34.87
C ARG A 115 -6.87 20.36 36.33
N LYS A 116 -7.14 21.52 36.91
CA LYS A 116 -6.83 21.80 38.32
C LYS A 116 -8.03 22.39 39.05
N PHE A 117 -8.13 22.10 40.34
CA PHE A 117 -9.12 22.74 41.20
C PHE A 117 -8.71 24.21 41.46
N PRO A 118 -9.62 25.19 41.31
CA PRO A 118 -9.29 26.60 41.51
C PRO A 118 -8.78 26.85 42.94
N GLY A 119 -7.69 27.60 43.08
CA GLY A 119 -7.02 27.87 44.36
C GLY A 119 -6.11 26.73 44.84
N LEU A 120 -6.68 25.55 45.13
CA LEU A 120 -5.92 24.42 45.69
C LEU A 120 -4.87 23.85 44.74
N GLY A 121 -5.10 23.92 43.42
CA GLY A 121 -4.17 23.42 42.41
C GLY A 121 -2.87 24.23 42.27
N ASP A 122 -2.81 25.43 42.85
CA ASP A 122 -1.64 26.33 42.79
C ASP A 122 -0.80 26.32 44.07
N ILE A 123 -1.20 25.55 45.09
CA ILE A 123 -0.46 25.45 46.36
C ILE A 123 0.87 24.71 46.12
N PRO A 124 2.03 25.27 46.50
CA PRO A 124 3.30 24.57 46.43
C PRO A 124 3.25 23.27 47.23
N ILE A 125 3.88 22.20 46.74
CA ILE A 125 3.95 20.87 47.36
C ILE A 125 2.61 20.10 47.36
N LEU A 126 1.49 20.73 47.73
CA LEU A 126 0.18 20.06 47.87
C LEU A 126 -0.69 20.12 46.61
N GLY A 127 -0.48 21.10 45.72
CA GLY A 127 -1.32 21.32 44.53
C GLY A 127 -1.28 20.18 43.51
N ALA A 128 -0.24 19.34 43.56
CA ALA A 128 -0.13 18.13 42.75
C ALA A 128 -1.27 17.12 43.02
N LEU A 129 -1.81 17.06 44.24
CA LEU A 129 -2.93 16.18 44.60
C LEU A 129 -4.28 16.70 44.09
N PHE A 130 -4.36 17.99 43.73
CA PHE A 130 -5.57 18.69 43.29
C PHE A 130 -5.52 19.10 41.80
N ARG A 131 -4.55 18.56 41.05
CA ARG A 131 -4.44 18.69 39.59
C ARG A 131 -4.37 17.32 38.93
N SER A 132 -4.88 17.25 37.71
CA SER A 132 -4.79 16.12 36.81
C SER A 132 -4.20 16.62 35.51
N ASP A 133 -3.03 16.10 35.18
CA ASP A 133 -2.33 16.38 33.93
C ASP A 133 -2.55 15.22 32.96
N ALA A 134 -2.99 15.51 31.74
CA ALA A 134 -3.05 14.54 30.66
C ALA A 134 -2.11 14.99 29.55
N PHE A 135 -1.14 14.14 29.22
CA PHE A 135 -0.19 14.36 28.14
C PHE A 135 -0.50 13.41 26.99
N ARG A 136 -0.60 13.94 25.77
CA ARG A 136 -0.87 13.17 24.55
C ARG A 136 0.04 13.63 23.43
N GLN A 137 0.98 12.78 23.04
CA GLN A 137 1.85 12.99 21.87
C GLN A 137 1.40 12.07 20.74
N ARG A 138 1.26 12.62 19.53
CA ARG A 138 0.91 11.87 18.31
C ARG A 138 1.90 12.23 17.22
N GLU A 139 2.61 11.23 16.72
CA GLU A 139 3.53 11.35 15.60
C GLU A 139 2.97 10.62 14.38
N THR A 140 3.19 11.16 13.19
CA THR A 140 2.74 10.57 11.93
C THR A 140 3.81 10.78 10.88
N GLU A 141 4.20 9.71 10.22
CA GLU A 141 5.23 9.68 9.19
C GLU A 141 4.62 9.19 7.89
N LEU A 142 4.97 9.84 6.78
CA LEU A 142 4.67 9.40 5.43
C LEU A 142 5.95 9.46 4.62
N VAL A 143 6.29 8.34 3.98
CA VAL A 143 7.34 8.27 2.97
C VAL A 143 6.73 7.56 1.76
N VAL A 144 6.88 8.16 0.58
CA VAL A 144 6.43 7.55 -0.67
C VAL A 144 7.65 7.26 -1.52
N ILE A 145 7.88 5.98 -1.80
CA ILE A 145 8.99 5.48 -2.62
C ILE A 145 8.40 4.86 -3.87
N VAL A 146 9.02 5.14 -5.01
CA VAL A 146 8.58 4.65 -6.31
C VAL A 146 9.74 3.94 -6.99
N THR A 147 9.46 2.74 -7.51
CA THR A 147 10.43 1.89 -8.19
C THR A 147 9.80 1.30 -9.46
N PRO A 148 9.99 1.91 -10.64
CA PRO A 148 9.44 1.38 -11.88
C PRO A 148 10.29 0.21 -12.40
N TYR A 149 9.64 -0.76 -13.02
CA TYR A 149 10.29 -1.88 -13.71
C TYR A 149 9.80 -1.97 -15.16
N LEU A 150 10.73 -2.05 -16.11
CA LEU A 150 10.41 -2.42 -17.48
C LEU A 150 10.29 -3.94 -17.58
N VAL A 151 9.07 -4.42 -17.82
CA VAL A 151 8.77 -5.85 -17.93
C VAL A 151 8.50 -6.26 -19.38
N LYS A 152 8.95 -7.45 -19.76
CA LYS A 152 8.57 -8.06 -21.04
C LYS A 152 7.51 -9.15 -20.81
N PRO A 153 6.49 -9.22 -21.67
CA PRO A 153 5.60 -10.38 -21.71
C PRO A 153 6.43 -11.66 -21.93
N THR A 154 6.11 -12.73 -21.21
CA THR A 154 6.72 -14.04 -21.42
C THR A 154 5.74 -14.94 -22.18
N ASP A 155 6.25 -15.87 -22.99
CA ASP A 155 5.42 -16.87 -23.64
C ASP A 155 4.72 -17.76 -22.59
N ALA A 156 3.47 -18.13 -22.84
CA ALA A 156 2.67 -18.98 -21.94
C ALA A 156 3.35 -20.32 -21.60
N ARG A 157 4.21 -20.84 -22.51
CA ARG A 157 5.00 -22.06 -22.31
C ARG A 157 6.11 -21.92 -21.26
N ASN A 158 6.45 -20.69 -20.89
CA ASN A 158 7.47 -20.35 -19.90
C ASN A 158 6.84 -19.87 -18.57
N LEU A 159 5.51 -19.91 -18.45
CA LEU A 159 4.82 -19.67 -17.18
C LEU A 159 4.92 -20.94 -16.34
N ALA A 160 5.57 -20.86 -15.18
CA ALA A 160 5.51 -21.95 -14.22
C ALA A 160 4.11 -21.95 -13.60
N LEU A 161 3.32 -22.98 -13.89
CA LEU A 161 2.05 -23.21 -13.22
C LEU A 161 2.32 -23.69 -11.79
N PRO A 162 1.44 -23.37 -10.81
CA PRO A 162 1.58 -23.87 -9.44
C PRO A 162 1.74 -25.40 -9.34
N MET A 163 1.20 -26.14 -10.31
CA MET A 163 1.25 -27.60 -10.38
C MET A 163 2.46 -28.16 -11.15
N ASP A 164 3.29 -27.34 -11.80
CA ASP A 164 4.40 -27.81 -12.65
C ASP A 164 5.60 -28.40 -11.87
N GLY A 165 5.60 -28.24 -10.55
CA GLY A 165 6.63 -28.77 -9.63
C GLY A 165 6.16 -29.95 -8.78
N GLU A 166 4.92 -30.42 -8.97
CA GLU A 166 4.37 -31.54 -8.19
C GLU A 166 4.85 -32.87 -8.79
N LYS A 167 5.74 -33.55 -8.07
CA LYS A 167 6.04 -34.96 -8.34
C LYS A 167 5.05 -35.81 -7.55
N ILE A 168 4.14 -36.48 -8.26
CA ILE A 168 3.27 -37.50 -7.67
C ILE A 168 4.13 -38.77 -7.52
N PRO A 169 4.43 -39.25 -6.29
CA PRO A 169 5.21 -40.45 -6.10
C PRO A 169 4.47 -41.66 -6.66
N ASN A 170 5.21 -42.62 -7.24
CA ASN A 170 4.60 -43.86 -7.71
C ASN A 170 4.19 -44.74 -6.51
N ASP A 171 3.20 -45.62 -6.69
CA ASP A 171 2.59 -46.41 -5.60
C ASP A 171 3.60 -47.23 -4.77
N VAL A 172 4.68 -47.68 -5.41
CA VAL A 172 5.78 -48.44 -4.78
C VAL A 172 6.61 -47.53 -3.85
N GLU A 173 6.90 -46.30 -4.25
CA GLU A 173 7.64 -45.32 -3.45
C GLU A 173 6.83 -44.86 -2.24
N ARG A 174 5.51 -44.65 -2.43
CA ARG A 174 4.59 -44.28 -1.35
C ARG A 174 4.51 -45.34 -0.25
N TYR A 175 4.48 -46.62 -0.62
CA TYR A 175 4.25 -47.71 0.32
C TYR A 175 5.53 -48.21 1.00
N LEU A 176 6.68 -48.15 0.33
CA LEU A 176 7.96 -48.64 0.86
C LEU A 176 8.79 -47.56 1.53
N HIS A 177 8.75 -46.31 1.03
CA HIS A 177 9.63 -45.24 1.49
C HIS A 177 8.89 -44.12 2.25
N ASN A 178 7.55 -44.24 2.41
CA ASN A 178 6.70 -43.25 3.09
C ASN A 178 6.94 -41.81 2.58
N GLU A 179 7.19 -41.66 1.27
CA GLU A 179 7.36 -40.35 0.65
C GLU A 179 6.00 -39.72 0.35
N MET A 180 5.77 -38.52 0.88
CA MET A 180 4.63 -37.68 0.52
C MET A 180 4.97 -36.80 -0.68
N ILE A 181 3.96 -36.17 -1.30
CA ILE A 181 4.11 -35.27 -2.46
C ILE A 181 5.29 -34.32 -2.20
N SER A 182 6.32 -34.43 -3.04
CA SER A 182 7.52 -33.63 -2.95
C SER A 182 7.47 -32.54 -4.01
N TYR A 183 7.65 -31.29 -3.59
CA TYR A 183 7.74 -30.15 -4.49
C TYR A 183 9.19 -30.02 -4.98
N ALA A 184 9.41 -30.32 -6.26
CA ALA A 184 10.69 -30.03 -6.92
C ALA A 184 10.45 -28.84 -7.87
N PRO A 185 10.87 -27.61 -7.52
CA PRO A 185 10.72 -26.49 -8.42
C PRO A 185 11.48 -26.79 -9.72
N ARG A 186 10.80 -26.72 -10.87
CA ARG A 186 11.49 -26.72 -12.16
C ARG A 186 12.42 -25.51 -12.20
N THR A 187 13.72 -25.74 -12.08
CA THR A 187 14.72 -24.79 -12.55
C THR A 187 14.65 -24.81 -14.08
N LEU A 188 13.94 -23.85 -14.66
CA LEU A 188 13.93 -23.66 -16.11
C LEU A 188 15.32 -23.20 -16.55
N ASP A 189 16.12 -24.11 -17.10
CA ASP A 189 17.29 -23.74 -17.89
C ASP A 189 16.81 -22.99 -19.12
N ALA A 190 17.16 -21.70 -19.21
CA ALA A 190 16.82 -20.86 -20.34
C ALA A 190 17.53 -21.37 -21.61
N PRO A 191 16.81 -21.75 -22.69
CA PRO A 191 17.44 -22.04 -23.96
C PRO A 191 17.88 -20.71 -24.57
N GLY A 192 19.20 -20.47 -24.60
CA GLY A 192 19.79 -19.30 -25.26
C GLY A 192 20.37 -18.23 -24.33
N ALA A 193 21.05 -18.62 -23.25
CA ALA A 193 21.92 -17.72 -22.48
C ALA A 193 23.18 -17.31 -23.30
N GLY A 194 22.95 -16.56 -24.39
CA GLY A 194 23.97 -15.75 -25.02
C GLY A 194 24.17 -14.47 -24.24
N ARG A 195 25.16 -14.48 -23.33
CA ARG A 195 25.82 -13.34 -22.67
C ARG A 195 24.93 -12.31 -21.93
N SER A 196 25.13 -12.31 -20.60
CA SER A 196 24.97 -11.21 -19.62
C SER A 196 23.61 -11.07 -18.88
N GLY A 197 23.58 -11.57 -17.63
CA GLY A 197 22.69 -11.12 -16.55
C GLY A 197 21.73 -12.19 -15.99
N PRO A 198 21.54 -12.29 -14.66
CA PRO A 198 20.52 -13.17 -14.08
C PRO A 198 19.12 -12.60 -14.34
N SER A 199 18.36 -13.21 -15.26
CA SER A 199 16.95 -12.85 -15.47
C SER A 199 16.08 -13.51 -14.38
N LEU A 200 15.42 -12.69 -13.56
CA LEU A 200 14.45 -13.18 -12.58
C LEU A 200 13.07 -13.27 -13.23
N VAL A 201 12.45 -14.45 -13.14
CA VAL A 201 11.05 -14.66 -13.54
C VAL A 201 10.18 -14.32 -12.33
N GLY A 202 9.35 -13.28 -12.44
CA GLY A 202 8.46 -12.86 -11.37
C GLY A 202 7.30 -13.85 -11.18
N ARG A 203 6.75 -13.90 -9.95
CA ARG A 203 5.58 -14.74 -9.59
C ARG A 203 4.32 -14.47 -10.43
N ALA A 204 4.26 -13.33 -11.11
CA ALA A 204 3.14 -12.92 -11.97
C ALA A 204 3.45 -13.04 -13.47
N GLY A 205 4.40 -13.91 -13.86
CA GLY A 205 4.56 -14.31 -15.26
C GLY A 205 5.23 -13.28 -16.16
N PHE A 206 6.08 -12.42 -15.62
CA PHE A 206 6.89 -11.48 -16.40
C PHE A 206 8.39 -11.73 -16.19
N ARG A 207 9.18 -11.36 -17.20
CA ARG A 207 10.64 -11.33 -17.11
C ARG A 207 11.12 -9.90 -16.90
N LEU A 208 11.90 -9.69 -15.85
CA LEU A 208 12.64 -8.44 -15.63
C LEU A 208 13.78 -8.35 -16.64
N LYS A 209 13.98 -7.17 -17.22
CA LYS A 209 15.14 -6.86 -18.07
C LYS A 209 16.29 -6.36 -17.19
#